data_AF-A0AA40F8H8-F1
#
_entry.id   AF-A0AA40F8H8-F1
#
_cell.length_a   1.000
_cell.length_b   1.000
_cell.length_c   1.000
_cell.angle_alpha   90.00
_cell.angle_beta   90.00
_cell.angle_gamma   90.00
#
_symmetry.space_group_name_H-M   'P 1'
#
loop_
_entity.id
_entity.type
_entity.pdbx_description
1 polymer ?
#
loop_
_entity_poly.entity_id
_entity_poly.type
_entity_poly.pdbx_seq_one_letter_code
_entity_poly.pdbx_strand_id
1 'polypeptide(L)'
;MAAPTTTDIELLTEHFGYAPVHQHHRRARHQLHRARPPQRAPLLPRLPRPHHHHQNQTRPPPYDPATAHRHEITSGTHQLETLLFASIDKNFDLFEIYTMRNILCIRPSDRDYLRLSHYEGLVLPPDPTTPDVDSVTRLRRRLQASQKLNTMLRAERARNASLLAALRELVVHDAGVVKREDGGVAAAPFAFVQTASLALAAESGSESPVATTTAFTLSQLEALRALSGSLGRIGADLAAAPAGEGEGEGRRSWRRERLEYVETAARKHLERVRGLDLGEAGEVRDGEGEGGGGGGRRGLGQGEVEGLEEVASSLGRRTGE
;
A
#
# COMPACT_ATOMS: atom_id res chain seq x y z
N MET A 1 -64.17 -0.42 40.11
CA MET A 1 -63.11 -0.46 39.07
C MET A 1 -61.81 -0.82 39.76
N ALA A 2 -61.59 -2.11 40.01
CA ALA A 2 -60.37 -2.57 40.69
C ALA A 2 -59.20 -2.54 39.70
N ALA A 3 -58.06 -2.01 40.14
CA ALA A 3 -56.83 -2.08 39.34
C ALA A 3 -56.45 -3.56 39.10
N PRO A 4 -55.91 -3.91 37.91
CA PRO A 4 -55.31 -5.22 37.73
C PRO A 4 -54.22 -5.39 38.79
N THR A 5 -54.34 -6.42 39.62
CA THR A 5 -53.35 -6.68 40.67
C THR A 5 -52.13 -7.32 40.01
N THR A 6 -50.94 -7.05 40.53
CA THR A 6 -49.65 -7.56 40.01
C THR A 6 -49.67 -9.06 39.68
N THR A 7 -50.45 -9.82 40.45
CA THR A 7 -50.71 -11.26 40.30
C THR A 7 -51.33 -11.66 38.95
N ASP A 8 -52.19 -10.83 38.36
CA ASP A 8 -52.83 -11.15 37.07
C ASP A 8 -51.80 -11.08 35.95
N ILE A 9 -50.93 -10.07 36.03
CA ILE A 9 -49.85 -9.89 35.08
C ILE A 9 -48.88 -11.05 35.22
N GLU A 10 -48.57 -11.51 36.43
CA GLU A 10 -47.72 -12.68 36.67
C GLU A 10 -48.28 -13.95 36.03
N LEU A 11 -49.55 -14.30 36.29
CA LEU A 11 -50.20 -15.48 35.70
C LEU A 11 -50.23 -15.42 34.17
N LEU A 12 -50.56 -14.26 33.60
CA LEU A 12 -50.57 -14.07 32.16
C LEU A 12 -49.15 -14.12 31.59
N THR A 13 -48.17 -13.50 32.24
CA THR A 13 -46.77 -13.53 31.79
C THR A 13 -46.21 -14.94 31.81
N GLU A 14 -46.58 -15.74 32.81
CA GLU A 14 -46.15 -17.12 32.93
C GLU A 14 -46.80 -17.99 31.85
N HIS A 15 -48.11 -17.81 31.59
CA HIS A 15 -48.82 -18.52 30.53
C HIS A 15 -48.26 -18.20 29.13
N PHE A 16 -48.01 -16.92 28.83
CA PHE A 16 -47.50 -16.51 27.52
C PHE A 16 -45.97 -16.67 27.38
N GLY A 17 -45.24 -16.76 28.49
CA GLY A 17 -43.77 -16.78 28.51
C GLY A 17 -43.12 -15.43 28.20
N TYR A 18 -43.90 -14.36 28.11
CA TYR A 18 -43.45 -12.99 27.92
C TYR A 18 -44.47 -12.01 28.51
N ALA A 19 -44.02 -10.81 28.88
CA ALA A 19 -44.94 -9.79 29.36
C ALA A 19 -45.79 -9.24 28.20
N PRO A 20 -47.13 -9.24 28.33
CA PRO A 20 -48.04 -8.86 27.25
C PRO A 20 -47.84 -7.42 26.76
N VAL A 21 -47.30 -6.54 27.61
CA VAL A 21 -47.02 -5.13 27.29
C VAL A 21 -45.91 -4.96 26.23
N HIS A 22 -44.99 -5.90 26.08
CA HIS A 22 -43.77 -5.67 25.29
C HIS A 22 -43.87 -6.03 23.79
N GLN A 23 -44.85 -6.83 23.39
CA GLN A 23 -44.87 -7.42 22.04
C GLN A 23 -45.51 -6.52 20.98
N HIS A 24 -46.62 -5.85 21.32
CA HIS A 24 -47.39 -5.06 20.35
C HIS A 24 -46.62 -3.83 19.87
N HIS A 25 -45.94 -3.15 20.79
CA HIS A 25 -45.26 -1.90 20.50
C HIS A 25 -44.00 -2.08 19.63
N ARG A 26 -43.15 -3.07 19.97
CA ARG A 26 -41.87 -3.30 19.28
C ARG A 26 -42.07 -3.73 17.82
N ARG A 27 -43.06 -4.59 17.56
CA ARG A 27 -43.32 -5.12 16.21
C ARG A 27 -43.92 -4.05 15.29
N ALA A 28 -44.85 -3.24 15.79
CA ALA A 28 -45.44 -2.14 15.03
C ALA A 28 -44.38 -1.07 14.65
N ARG A 29 -43.55 -0.64 15.60
CA ARG A 29 -42.46 0.30 15.35
C ARG A 29 -41.43 -0.28 14.36
N HIS A 30 -41.08 -1.56 14.49
CA HIS A 30 -40.14 -2.20 13.57
C HIS A 30 -40.68 -2.29 12.13
N GLN A 31 -41.96 -2.61 11.94
CA GLN A 31 -42.60 -2.63 10.62
C GLN A 31 -42.70 -1.24 10.01
N LEU A 32 -42.98 -0.22 10.82
CA LEU A 32 -43.03 1.17 10.39
C LEU A 32 -41.65 1.70 9.94
N HIS A 33 -40.59 1.36 10.68
CA HIS A 33 -39.22 1.66 10.25
C HIS A 33 -38.79 0.87 9.02
N ARG A 34 -39.27 -0.37 8.85
CA ARG A 34 -39.01 -1.17 7.65
C ARG A 34 -39.76 -0.65 6.42
N ALA A 35 -40.91 -0.01 6.59
CA ALA A 35 -41.63 0.69 5.53
C ALA A 35 -40.99 2.04 5.12
N ARG A 36 -39.88 2.44 5.75
CA ARG A 36 -39.32 3.80 5.68
C ARG A 36 -38.40 4.08 4.47
N PRO A 37 -38.01 3.15 3.58
CA PRO A 37 -37.87 3.63 2.19
C PRO A 37 -38.14 2.61 1.05
N PRO A 38 -38.48 3.08 -0.17
CA PRO A 38 -38.38 4.47 -0.62
C PRO A 38 -39.72 5.03 -1.12
N GLN A 39 -40.38 5.91 -0.38
CA GLN A 39 -41.27 6.90 -1.00
C GLN A 39 -40.47 8.01 -1.71
N ARG A 40 -39.14 8.08 -1.46
CA ARG A 40 -38.19 8.98 -2.14
C ARG A 40 -37.93 8.61 -3.60
N ALA A 41 -38.00 7.32 -3.98
CA ALA A 41 -37.70 6.86 -5.34
C ALA A 41 -38.88 6.99 -6.34
N PRO A 42 -40.15 6.70 -5.98
CA PRO A 42 -41.27 6.77 -6.93
C PRO A 42 -41.85 8.19 -7.12
N LEU A 43 -41.52 9.16 -6.26
CA LEU A 43 -42.00 10.55 -6.39
C LEU A 43 -41.13 11.42 -7.30
N LEU A 44 -39.82 11.13 -7.40
CA LEU A 44 -38.91 11.85 -8.29
C LEU A 44 -39.26 11.76 -9.80
N PRO A 45 -39.70 10.61 -10.36
CA PRO A 45 -40.06 10.52 -11.78
C PRO A 45 -41.45 11.08 -12.12
N ARG A 46 -42.24 11.55 -11.14
CA ARG A 46 -43.62 12.03 -11.34
C ARG A 46 -43.81 13.54 -11.18
N LEU A 47 -42.72 14.31 -11.11
CA LEU A 47 -42.81 15.77 -11.06
C LEU A 47 -43.52 16.30 -12.33
N PRO A 48 -44.59 17.11 -12.20
CA PRO A 48 -45.14 17.83 -13.32
C PRO A 48 -44.05 18.74 -13.89
N ARG A 49 -43.82 18.67 -15.20
CA ARG A 49 -43.00 19.66 -15.91
C ARG A 49 -43.62 21.03 -15.65
N PRO A 50 -42.84 22.06 -15.28
CA PRO A 50 -43.40 23.37 -14.96
C PRO A 50 -44.16 23.90 -16.19
N HIS A 51 -45.48 24.10 -16.04
CA HIS A 51 -46.24 24.89 -16.98
C HIS A 51 -45.74 26.34 -16.87
N HIS A 52 -45.16 26.86 -17.94
CA HIS A 52 -44.77 28.27 -18.05
C HIS A 52 -46.01 29.14 -17.93
N HIS A 53 -46.30 29.64 -16.73
CA HIS A 53 -47.10 30.84 -16.56
C HIS A 53 -46.18 32.05 -16.71
N HIS A 54 -46.34 32.76 -17.83
CA HIS A 54 -45.73 34.06 -18.05
C HIS A 54 -46.29 35.07 -17.02
N GLN A 55 -45.60 35.22 -15.90
CA GLN A 55 -45.67 36.46 -15.13
C GLN A 55 -44.26 37.04 -15.01
N ASN A 56 -44.13 38.24 -15.55
CA ASN A 56 -42.94 39.09 -15.50
C ASN A 56 -42.44 39.25 -14.05
N GLN A 57 -41.39 38.53 -13.69
CA GLN A 57 -40.53 38.88 -12.56
C GLN A 57 -39.07 38.74 -12.97
N THR A 58 -38.44 39.88 -13.20
CA THR A 58 -37.01 40.09 -13.47
C THR A 58 -36.20 39.88 -12.20
N ARG A 59 -36.00 38.62 -11.80
CA ARG A 59 -34.90 38.22 -10.91
C ARG A 59 -34.62 36.72 -11.06
N PRO A 60 -33.42 36.29 -11.51
CA PRO A 60 -33.11 34.86 -11.53
C PRO A 60 -33.11 34.34 -10.07
N PRO A 61 -33.83 33.26 -9.76
CA PRO A 61 -33.79 32.68 -8.42
C PRO A 61 -32.36 32.18 -8.14
N PRO A 62 -31.82 32.40 -6.93
CA PRO A 62 -30.45 32.01 -6.57
C PRO A 62 -30.24 30.49 -6.43
N TYR A 63 -31.20 29.66 -6.83
CA TYR A 63 -31.16 28.21 -6.62
C TYR A 63 -31.84 27.46 -7.78
N ASP A 64 -31.29 26.29 -8.13
CA ASP A 64 -31.84 25.37 -9.13
C ASP A 64 -33.26 24.92 -8.70
N PRO A 65 -34.30 25.11 -9.53
CA PRO A 65 -35.67 24.72 -9.16
C PRO A 65 -35.81 23.22 -8.89
N ALA A 66 -34.97 22.38 -9.50
CA ALA A 66 -35.01 20.93 -9.27
C ALA A 66 -34.57 20.54 -7.85
N THR A 67 -33.59 21.25 -7.29
CA THR A 67 -33.13 21.01 -5.92
C THR A 67 -34.09 21.63 -4.90
N ALA A 68 -34.76 22.74 -5.21
CA ALA A 68 -35.82 23.31 -4.37
C ALA A 68 -36.98 22.32 -4.15
N HIS A 69 -37.50 21.71 -5.22
CA HIS A 69 -38.56 20.71 -5.11
C HIS A 69 -38.13 19.45 -4.33
N ARG A 70 -36.85 19.05 -4.41
CA ARG A 70 -36.31 17.94 -3.63
C ARG A 70 -36.32 18.23 -2.13
N HIS A 71 -35.96 19.45 -1.74
CA HIS A 71 -36.01 19.88 -0.34
C HIS A 71 -37.45 19.99 0.16
N GLU A 72 -38.37 20.48 -0.66
CA GLU A 72 -39.79 20.55 -0.34
C GLU A 72 -40.40 19.16 -0.12
N ILE A 73 -40.13 18.20 -1.02
CA ILE A 73 -40.57 16.80 -0.86
C ILE A 73 -39.94 16.18 0.38
N THR A 74 -38.66 16.45 0.65
CA THR A 74 -37.97 15.92 1.83
C THR A 74 -38.58 16.51 3.12
N SER A 75 -38.92 17.79 3.12
CA SER A 75 -39.58 18.46 4.24
C SER A 75 -41.00 17.93 4.44
N GLY A 76 -41.81 17.83 3.38
CA GLY A 76 -43.18 17.32 3.43
C GLY A 76 -43.24 15.85 3.84
N THR A 77 -42.32 15.01 3.35
CA THR A 77 -42.20 13.61 3.80
C THR A 77 -41.81 13.52 5.27
N HIS A 78 -40.90 14.37 5.74
CA HIS A 78 -40.53 14.41 7.16
C HIS A 78 -41.70 14.83 8.05
N GLN A 79 -42.52 15.81 7.61
CA GLN A 79 -43.74 16.21 8.31
C GLN A 79 -44.76 15.07 8.36
N LEU A 80 -45.00 14.38 7.23
CA LEU A 80 -45.90 13.24 7.17
C LEU A 80 -45.42 12.10 8.08
N GLU A 81 -44.12 11.79 8.07
CA GLU A 81 -43.55 10.79 8.98
C GLU A 81 -43.81 11.15 10.44
N THR A 82 -43.59 12.41 10.82
CA THR A 82 -43.79 12.88 12.18
C THR A 82 -45.27 12.74 12.59
N LEU A 83 -46.19 13.13 11.72
CA LEU A 83 -47.63 12.98 11.96
C LEU A 83 -48.06 11.51 12.04
N LEU A 84 -47.54 10.68 11.14
CA LEU A 84 -47.83 9.25 11.10
C LEU A 84 -47.33 8.59 12.38
N PHE A 85 -46.09 8.86 12.81
CA PHE A 85 -45.54 8.35 14.05
C PHE A 85 -46.38 8.77 15.26
N ALA A 86 -46.78 10.05 15.35
CA ALA A 86 -47.60 10.55 16.45
C ALA A 86 -49.00 9.90 16.48
N SER A 87 -49.64 9.73 15.31
CA SER A 87 -50.97 9.09 15.23
C SER A 87 -50.91 7.60 15.55
N ILE A 88 -49.86 6.91 15.08
CA ILE A 88 -49.64 5.49 15.34
C ILE A 88 -49.40 5.31 16.84
N ASP A 89 -48.53 6.10 17.46
CA ASP A 89 -48.25 6.01 18.91
C ASP A 89 -49.55 6.12 19.72
N LYS A 90 -50.36 7.16 19.45
CA LYS A 90 -51.64 7.39 20.14
C LYS A 90 -52.64 6.25 19.94
N ASN A 91 -52.75 5.71 18.73
CA ASN A 91 -53.68 4.61 18.44
C ASN A 91 -53.20 3.30 19.07
N PHE A 92 -51.88 3.08 19.13
CA PHE A 92 -51.31 1.92 19.80
C PHE A 92 -51.40 2.02 21.32
N ASP A 93 -51.29 3.21 21.92
CA ASP A 93 -51.57 3.42 23.34
C ASP A 93 -53.03 3.03 23.67
N LEU A 94 -53.99 3.45 22.85
CA LEU A 94 -55.40 3.10 23.03
C LEU A 94 -55.64 1.59 22.86
N PHE A 95 -54.99 0.98 21.87
CA PHE A 95 -55.05 -0.46 21.65
C PHE A 95 -54.44 -1.25 22.81
N GLU A 96 -53.30 -0.81 23.36
CA GLU A 96 -52.67 -1.41 24.52
C GLU A 96 -53.58 -1.35 25.74
N ILE A 97 -54.17 -0.19 26.01
CA ILE A 97 -55.14 -0.03 27.10
C ILE A 97 -56.33 -0.96 26.89
N TYR A 98 -56.88 -1.03 25.68
CA TYR A 98 -58.03 -1.89 25.39
C TYR A 98 -57.72 -3.37 25.56
N THR A 99 -56.59 -3.82 25.03
CA THR A 99 -56.16 -5.23 25.10
C THR A 99 -55.89 -5.64 26.54
N MET A 100 -55.14 -4.85 27.30
CA MET A 100 -54.83 -5.13 28.71
C MET A 100 -56.06 -5.07 29.61
N ARG A 101 -57.08 -4.28 29.26
CA ARG A 101 -58.30 -4.13 30.07
C ARG A 101 -59.40 -5.14 29.74
N ASN A 102 -59.50 -5.60 28.49
CA ASN A 102 -60.64 -6.40 28.04
C ASN A 102 -60.28 -7.80 27.53
N ILE A 103 -59.08 -7.99 26.97
CA ILE A 103 -58.68 -9.28 26.36
C ILE A 103 -57.72 -10.03 27.28
N LEU A 104 -56.67 -9.34 27.74
CA LEU A 104 -55.61 -9.89 28.58
C LEU A 104 -55.84 -9.50 30.04
N CYS A 105 -57.05 -9.77 30.54
CA CYS A 105 -57.43 -9.53 31.91
C CYS A 105 -58.11 -10.76 32.52
N ILE A 106 -57.88 -10.96 33.82
CA ILE A 106 -58.52 -12.01 34.59
C ILE A 106 -59.55 -11.34 35.50
N ARG A 107 -60.79 -11.84 35.52
CA ARG A 107 -61.81 -11.34 36.44
C ARG A 107 -61.42 -11.71 37.86
N PRO A 108 -61.53 -10.78 38.84
CA PRO A 108 -61.09 -11.04 40.20
C PRO A 108 -61.80 -12.24 40.85
N SER A 109 -63.05 -12.51 40.48
CA SER A 109 -63.83 -13.65 40.98
C SER A 109 -63.37 -15.01 40.46
N ASP A 110 -62.71 -15.05 39.30
CA ASP A 110 -62.29 -16.30 38.64
C ASP A 110 -60.83 -16.67 39.00
N ARG A 111 -60.11 -15.78 39.69
CA ARG A 111 -58.67 -15.95 40.01
C ARG A 111 -58.38 -17.21 40.79
N ASP A 112 -59.17 -17.49 41.82
CA ASP A 112 -58.94 -18.62 42.72
C ASP A 112 -59.23 -19.98 42.05
N TYR A 113 -59.93 -19.96 40.91
CA TYR A 113 -60.30 -21.14 40.13
C TYR A 113 -59.41 -21.33 38.90
N LEU A 114 -58.52 -20.39 38.59
CA LEU A 114 -57.60 -20.46 37.47
C LEU A 114 -56.28 -21.10 37.90
N ARG A 115 -55.95 -22.24 37.29
CA ARG A 115 -54.67 -22.92 37.46
C ARG A 115 -54.05 -23.11 36.09
N LEU A 116 -52.79 -22.72 35.93
CA LEU A 116 -52.04 -22.98 34.69
C LEU A 116 -51.66 -24.46 34.61
N SER A 117 -51.58 -25.00 33.40
CA SER A 117 -51.34 -26.43 33.15
C SER A 117 -50.04 -26.96 33.75
N HIS A 118 -48.98 -26.14 33.80
CA HIS A 118 -47.71 -26.54 34.40
C HIS A 118 -47.72 -26.56 35.94
N TYR A 119 -48.78 -26.06 36.57
CA TYR A 119 -49.02 -26.31 37.99
C TYR A 119 -49.71 -27.65 38.21
N GLU A 120 -50.27 -28.31 37.19
CA GLU A 120 -50.90 -29.62 37.33
C GLU A 120 -49.86 -30.67 37.74
N GLY A 121 -50.06 -31.30 38.91
CA GLY A 121 -49.09 -32.24 39.47
C GLY A 121 -47.92 -31.62 40.25
N LEU A 122 -47.89 -30.28 40.42
CA LEU A 122 -46.93 -29.64 41.31
C LEU A 122 -47.31 -29.93 42.77
N VAL A 123 -46.74 -30.99 43.33
CA VAL A 123 -46.76 -31.25 44.77
C VAL A 123 -45.54 -30.52 45.33
N LEU A 124 -45.69 -29.79 46.44
CA LEU A 124 -44.60 -29.04 47.09
C LEU A 124 -43.71 -29.86 48.07
N PRO A 125 -43.71 -31.20 48.18
CA PRO A 125 -42.70 -31.86 48.99
C PRO A 125 -41.36 -31.79 48.24
N PRO A 126 -40.23 -31.79 48.97
CA PRO A 126 -38.93 -31.78 48.36
C PRO A 126 -38.71 -33.10 47.60
N ASP A 127 -38.80 -33.06 46.27
CA ASP A 127 -38.41 -34.17 45.40
C ASP A 127 -36.91 -34.50 45.63
N PRO A 128 -36.49 -35.77 45.52
CA PRO A 128 -35.08 -36.17 45.65
C PRO A 128 -34.19 -35.64 44.51
N THR A 129 -34.78 -35.05 43.47
CA THR A 129 -34.09 -34.36 42.37
C THR A 129 -33.92 -32.85 42.62
N THR A 130 -34.35 -32.36 43.78
CA THR A 130 -34.15 -30.96 44.18
C THR A 130 -32.65 -30.69 44.23
N PRO A 131 -32.14 -29.70 43.47
CA PRO A 131 -30.71 -29.43 43.41
C PRO A 131 -30.22 -29.04 44.80
N ASP A 132 -29.33 -29.86 45.34
CA ASP A 132 -28.69 -29.63 46.63
C ASP A 132 -27.97 -28.27 46.63
N VAL A 133 -27.93 -27.59 47.77
CA VAL A 133 -27.30 -26.26 47.93
C VAL A 133 -25.82 -26.33 47.51
N ASP A 134 -25.17 -27.46 47.72
CA ASP A 134 -23.80 -27.71 47.26
C ASP A 134 -23.66 -27.80 45.74
N SER A 135 -24.67 -28.34 45.04
CA SER A 135 -24.69 -28.34 43.57
C SER A 135 -24.82 -26.92 43.00
N VAL A 136 -25.64 -26.09 43.64
CA VAL A 136 -25.84 -24.69 43.27
C VAL A 136 -24.59 -23.87 43.54
N THR A 137 -23.93 -24.06 44.69
CA THR A 137 -22.68 -23.34 44.99
C THR A 137 -21.54 -23.75 44.04
N ARG A 138 -21.44 -25.03 43.67
CA ARG A 138 -20.50 -25.49 42.62
C ARG A 138 -20.77 -24.80 41.28
N LEU A 139 -22.04 -24.72 40.86
CA LEU A 139 -22.39 -24.06 39.61
C LEU A 139 -22.09 -22.56 39.65
N ARG A 140 -22.37 -21.89 40.78
CA ARG A 140 -22.04 -20.48 40.99
C ARG A 140 -20.53 -20.24 40.88
N ARG A 141 -19.70 -21.08 41.50
CA ARG A 141 -18.23 -21.00 41.40
C ARG A 141 -17.76 -21.22 39.96
N ARG A 142 -18.34 -22.19 39.25
CA ARG A 142 -18.04 -22.44 37.83
C ARG A 142 -18.43 -21.25 36.95
N LEU A 143 -19.59 -20.64 37.19
CA LEU A 143 -20.04 -19.46 36.46
C LEU A 143 -19.11 -18.27 36.71
N GLN A 144 -18.74 -18.01 37.97
CA GLN A 144 -17.79 -16.95 38.31
C GLN A 144 -16.42 -17.16 37.64
N ALA A 145 -15.90 -18.39 37.65
CA ALA A 145 -14.67 -18.73 36.95
C ALA A 145 -14.81 -18.50 35.43
N SER A 146 -15.93 -18.92 34.83
CA SER A 146 -16.21 -18.71 33.40
C SER A 146 -16.37 -17.24 33.04
N GLN A 147 -16.98 -16.43 33.91
CA GLN A 147 -17.14 -14.99 33.71
C GLN A 147 -15.78 -14.28 33.77
N LYS A 148 -14.94 -14.62 34.76
CA LYS A 148 -13.57 -14.10 34.89
C LYS A 148 -12.72 -14.46 33.65
N LEU A 149 -12.82 -15.70 33.18
CA LEU A 149 -12.14 -16.14 31.96
C LEU A 149 -12.66 -15.37 30.74
N ASN A 150 -13.97 -15.15 30.62
CA ASN A 150 -14.54 -14.39 29.51
C ASN A 150 -14.08 -12.92 29.52
N THR A 151 -13.99 -12.28 30.69
CA THR A 151 -13.43 -10.92 30.78
C THR A 151 -11.96 -10.87 30.34
N MET A 152 -11.17 -11.87 30.71
CA MET A 152 -9.76 -11.97 30.28
C MET A 152 -9.66 -12.20 28.77
N LEU A 153 -10.44 -13.12 28.21
CA LEU A 153 -10.47 -13.38 26.76
C LEU A 153 -10.91 -12.15 25.96
N ARG A 154 -11.87 -11.37 26.47
CA ARG A 154 -12.27 -10.11 25.82
C ARG A 154 -11.15 -9.08 25.86
N ALA A 155 -10.43 -8.96 26.97
CA ALA A 155 -9.27 -8.09 27.07
C ALA A 155 -8.15 -8.52 26.11
N GLU A 156 -7.85 -9.82 26.03
CA GLU A 156 -6.86 -10.35 25.09
C GLU A 156 -7.30 -10.18 23.64
N ARG A 157 -8.58 -10.40 23.33
CA ARG A 157 -9.13 -10.13 21.99
C ARG A 157 -9.00 -8.66 21.62
N ALA A 158 -9.20 -7.74 22.57
CA ALA A 158 -9.01 -6.31 22.33
C ALA A 158 -7.53 -5.96 22.10
N ARG A 159 -6.60 -6.52 22.88
CA ARG A 159 -5.15 -6.37 22.68
C ARG A 159 -4.70 -6.92 21.32
N ASN A 160 -5.16 -8.10 20.96
CA ASN A 160 -4.88 -8.72 19.66
C ASN A 160 -5.47 -7.88 18.52
N ALA A 161 -6.67 -7.31 18.70
CA ALA A 161 -7.25 -6.40 17.71
C ALA A 161 -6.42 -5.12 17.54
N SER A 162 -5.93 -4.51 18.62
CA SER A 162 -5.04 -3.34 18.52
C SER A 162 -3.69 -3.69 17.88
N LEU A 163 -3.13 -4.86 18.20
CA LEU A 163 -1.88 -5.32 17.62
C LEU A 163 -2.05 -5.63 16.13
N LEU A 164 -3.15 -6.28 15.74
CA LEU A 164 -3.49 -6.50 14.34
C LEU A 164 -3.74 -5.18 13.60
N ALA A 165 -4.34 -4.18 14.24
CA ALA A 165 -4.50 -2.85 13.66
C ALA A 165 -3.13 -2.19 13.42
N ALA A 166 -2.24 -2.21 14.42
CA ALA A 166 -0.87 -1.69 14.29
C ALA A 166 -0.06 -2.44 13.23
N LEU A 167 -0.16 -3.78 13.17
CA LEU A 167 0.49 -4.57 12.12
C LEU A 167 -0.10 -4.29 10.74
N ARG A 168 -1.41 -4.07 10.64
CA ARG A 168 -2.05 -3.69 9.37
C ARG A 168 -1.64 -2.29 8.94
N GLU A 169 -1.55 -1.34 9.85
CA GLU A 169 -1.01 -0.01 9.56
C GLU A 169 0.46 -0.10 9.09
N LEU A 170 1.20 -1.05 9.64
CA LEU A 170 2.61 -1.29 9.29
C LEU A 170 2.80 -2.00 7.94
N VAL A 171 1.89 -2.91 7.58
CA VAL A 171 1.99 -3.83 6.43
C VAL A 171 1.14 -3.38 5.25
N VAL A 172 -0.03 -2.79 5.48
CA VAL A 172 -1.02 -2.48 4.45
C VAL A 172 -0.93 -1.00 4.07
N HIS A 173 -0.28 -0.76 2.94
CA HIS A 173 -0.60 0.38 2.10
C HIS A 173 -1.94 0.05 1.43
N ASP A 174 -3.05 0.51 1.98
CA ASP A 174 -4.31 0.36 1.24
C ASP A 174 -4.19 1.22 -0.02
N ALA A 175 -4.46 0.60 -1.17
CA ALA A 175 -4.35 1.15 -2.51
C ALA A 175 -5.53 2.10 -2.79
N GLY A 176 -5.77 3.03 -1.88
CA GLY A 176 -6.83 4.01 -1.91
C GLY A 176 -6.41 5.18 -1.05
N VAL A 177 -5.92 6.24 -1.71
CA VAL A 177 -5.69 7.55 -1.11
C VAL A 177 -7.01 8.06 -0.54
N VAL A 178 -7.30 7.73 0.72
CA VAL A 178 -8.27 8.49 1.52
C VAL A 178 -7.49 9.68 2.04
N LYS A 179 -7.63 10.80 1.33
CA LYS A 179 -7.21 12.12 1.78
C LYS A 179 -7.93 12.40 3.10
N ARG A 180 -7.28 12.08 4.23
CA ARG A 180 -7.67 12.63 5.53
C ARG A 180 -7.33 14.11 5.48
N GLU A 181 -8.37 14.93 5.54
CA GLU A 181 -8.28 16.37 5.79
C GLU A 181 -7.90 16.56 7.25
N ASP A 182 -6.65 16.29 7.59
CA ASP A 182 -5.92 16.81 8.75
C ASP A 182 -4.48 16.30 8.66
N GLY A 183 -3.54 17.24 8.66
CA GLY A 183 -2.13 17.05 8.27
C GLY A 183 -1.31 16.15 9.18
N GLY A 184 -1.59 14.85 9.18
CA GLY A 184 -0.77 13.81 9.78
C GLY A 184 -0.66 12.63 8.83
N VAL A 185 0.40 12.58 8.02
CA VAL A 185 0.71 11.40 7.21
C VAL A 185 1.23 10.32 8.16
N ALA A 186 0.36 9.41 8.60
CA ALA A 186 0.80 8.14 9.15
C ALA A 186 1.39 7.31 8.00
N ALA A 187 2.66 7.57 7.70
CA ALA A 187 3.40 6.86 6.69
C ALA A 187 3.65 5.44 7.19
N ALA A 188 2.96 4.45 6.62
CA ALA A 188 3.29 3.05 6.81
C ALA A 188 4.78 2.85 6.43
N PRO A 189 5.69 2.60 7.39
CA PRO A 189 7.13 2.73 7.17
C PRO A 189 7.70 1.65 6.22
N PHE A 190 6.98 0.54 6.03
CA PHE A 190 7.36 -0.52 5.09
C PHE A 190 6.56 -0.49 3.78
N ALA A 191 5.60 0.44 3.63
CA ALA A 191 4.86 0.59 2.38
C ALA A 191 5.77 0.96 1.21
N PHE A 192 6.78 1.80 1.45
CA PHE A 192 7.80 2.13 0.46
C PHE A 192 8.57 0.91 -0.06
N VAL A 193 8.85 -0.08 0.81
CA VAL A 193 9.58 -1.29 0.42
C VAL A 193 8.70 -2.19 -0.46
N GLN A 194 7.41 -2.32 -0.13
CA GLN A 194 6.48 -3.07 -0.96
C GLN A 194 6.25 -2.39 -2.31
N THR A 195 6.04 -1.08 -2.35
CA THR A 195 5.83 -0.34 -3.61
C THR A 195 7.09 -0.30 -4.47
N ALA A 196 8.27 -0.12 -3.87
CA ALA A 196 9.54 -0.20 -4.59
C ALA A 196 9.79 -1.61 -5.12
N SER A 197 9.50 -2.65 -4.35
CA SER A 197 9.60 -4.04 -4.82
C SER A 197 8.62 -4.34 -5.96
N LEU A 198 7.41 -3.79 -5.92
CA LEU A 198 6.38 -4.01 -6.94
C LEU A 198 6.68 -3.22 -8.23
N ALA A 199 7.22 -2.00 -8.10
CA ALA A 199 7.71 -1.21 -9.22
C ALA A 199 8.92 -1.87 -9.90
N LEU A 200 9.91 -2.34 -9.13
CA LEU A 200 11.04 -3.08 -9.69
C LEU A 200 10.61 -4.44 -10.26
N ALA A 201 9.63 -5.13 -9.66
CA ALA A 201 9.12 -6.40 -10.19
C ALA A 201 8.39 -6.19 -11.53
N ALA A 202 7.71 -5.07 -11.71
CA ALA A 202 7.07 -4.70 -12.97
C ALA A 202 8.09 -4.41 -14.09
N GLU A 203 9.26 -3.84 -13.77
CA GLU A 203 10.35 -3.59 -14.72
C GLU A 203 11.22 -4.83 -14.99
N SER A 204 11.45 -5.67 -13.96
CA SER A 204 12.35 -6.83 -14.02
C SER A 204 11.66 -8.15 -14.37
N GLY A 205 10.33 -8.24 -14.24
CA GLY A 205 9.58 -9.50 -14.40
C GLY A 205 9.91 -10.58 -13.36
N SER A 206 10.61 -10.25 -12.28
CA SER A 206 10.99 -11.20 -11.22
C SER A 206 10.28 -10.86 -9.90
N GLU A 207 9.84 -11.87 -9.14
CA GLU A 207 9.08 -11.68 -7.89
C GLU A 207 9.94 -11.14 -6.74
N SER A 208 11.27 -11.11 -6.88
CA SER A 208 12.21 -10.61 -5.86
C SER A 208 13.43 -9.91 -6.46
N PRO A 209 13.25 -8.77 -7.14
CA PRO A 209 14.29 -8.12 -7.94
C PRO A 209 15.51 -7.68 -7.12
N VAL A 210 15.32 -7.32 -5.85
CA VAL A 210 16.41 -6.95 -4.93
C VAL A 210 17.24 -8.18 -4.51
N ALA A 211 16.58 -9.31 -4.28
CA ALA A 211 17.27 -10.56 -3.92
C ALA A 211 18.07 -11.12 -5.12
N THR A 212 17.52 -11.06 -6.32
CA THR A 212 18.21 -11.52 -7.53
C THR A 212 19.38 -10.61 -7.90
N THR A 213 19.22 -9.29 -7.78
CA THR A 213 20.31 -8.33 -8.06
C THR A 213 21.45 -8.47 -7.05
N THR A 214 21.15 -8.63 -5.75
CA THR A 214 22.17 -8.85 -4.72
C THR A 214 22.87 -10.20 -4.83
N ALA A 215 22.14 -11.27 -5.20
CA ALA A 215 22.73 -12.57 -5.48
C ALA A 215 23.66 -12.52 -6.71
N PHE A 216 23.24 -11.81 -7.78
CA PHE A 216 24.08 -11.61 -8.96
C PHE A 216 25.33 -10.81 -8.64
N THR A 217 25.24 -9.68 -7.93
CA THR A 217 26.43 -8.88 -7.57
C THR A 217 27.39 -9.64 -6.67
N LEU A 218 26.88 -10.46 -5.73
CA LEU A 218 27.71 -11.37 -4.94
C LEU A 218 28.46 -12.38 -5.83
N SER A 219 27.77 -13.00 -6.79
CA SER A 219 28.40 -13.94 -7.72
C SER A 219 29.47 -13.28 -8.60
N GLN A 220 29.26 -12.01 -9.01
CA GLN A 220 30.25 -11.24 -9.77
C GLN A 220 31.47 -10.85 -8.92
N LEU A 221 31.29 -10.56 -7.63
CA LEU A 221 32.39 -10.28 -6.71
C LEU A 221 33.28 -11.50 -6.46
N GLU A 222 32.68 -12.70 -6.41
CA GLU A 222 33.44 -13.95 -6.32
C GLU A 222 34.22 -14.22 -7.61
N ALA A 223 33.62 -13.99 -8.78
CA ALA A 223 34.31 -14.07 -10.06
C ALA A 223 35.48 -13.08 -10.16
N LEU A 224 35.30 -11.84 -9.67
CA LEU A 224 36.36 -10.83 -9.62
C LEU A 224 37.48 -11.19 -8.64
N ARG A 225 37.17 -11.82 -7.50
CA ARG A 225 38.18 -12.35 -6.57
C ARG A 225 38.97 -13.51 -7.18
N ALA A 226 38.30 -14.39 -7.92
CA ALA A 226 38.98 -15.46 -8.63
C ALA A 226 39.92 -14.91 -9.71
N LEU A 227 39.47 -13.88 -10.44
CA LEU A 227 40.27 -13.16 -11.43
C LEU A 227 41.44 -12.40 -10.81
N SER A 228 41.23 -11.67 -9.71
CA SER A 228 42.30 -10.97 -9.00
C SER A 228 43.31 -11.95 -8.38
N GLY A 229 42.85 -13.11 -7.91
CA GLY A 229 43.71 -14.21 -7.49
C GLY A 229 44.52 -14.81 -8.64
N SER A 230 43.93 -14.96 -9.83
CA SER A 230 44.67 -15.39 -11.03
C SER A 230 45.67 -14.34 -11.51
N LEU A 231 45.31 -13.06 -11.51
CA LEU A 231 46.20 -11.96 -11.87
C LEU A 231 47.32 -11.79 -10.85
N GLY A 232 47.03 -11.99 -9.56
CA GLY A 232 48.03 -11.99 -8.50
C GLY A 232 49.00 -13.17 -8.62
N ARG A 233 48.52 -14.37 -8.97
CA ARG A 233 49.38 -15.52 -9.28
C ARG A 233 50.22 -15.30 -10.53
N ILE A 234 49.64 -14.74 -11.60
CA ILE A 234 50.38 -14.42 -12.83
C ILE A 234 51.40 -13.31 -12.57
N GLY A 235 51.05 -12.29 -11.79
CA GLY A 235 51.96 -11.23 -11.35
C GLY A 235 53.08 -11.76 -10.46
N ALA A 236 52.77 -12.69 -9.56
CA ALA A 236 53.75 -13.40 -8.76
C ALA A 236 54.61 -14.33 -9.64
N ASP A 237 54.10 -15.00 -10.66
CA ASP A 237 54.88 -15.80 -11.61
C ASP A 237 55.75 -14.92 -12.53
N LEU A 238 55.30 -13.70 -12.84
CA LEU A 238 56.08 -12.69 -13.56
C LEU A 238 57.19 -12.09 -12.68
N ALA A 239 56.92 -11.89 -11.38
CA ALA A 239 57.86 -11.33 -10.41
C ALA A 239 58.82 -12.38 -9.81
N ALA A 240 58.34 -13.61 -9.63
CA ALA A 240 59.05 -14.78 -9.14
C ALA A 240 59.58 -15.65 -10.28
N ALA A 241 59.46 -15.20 -11.55
CA ALA A 241 60.25 -15.72 -12.65
C ALA A 241 61.71 -15.72 -12.16
N PRO A 242 62.29 -16.89 -11.87
CA PRO A 242 63.55 -16.92 -11.17
C PRO A 242 64.59 -16.33 -12.12
N ALA A 243 65.44 -15.46 -11.58
CA ALA A 243 66.84 -15.44 -11.96
C ALA A 243 67.44 -16.81 -11.56
N GLY A 244 66.93 -17.87 -12.17
CA GLY A 244 67.39 -19.24 -12.05
C GLY A 244 68.42 -19.45 -13.14
N GLU A 245 69.65 -19.67 -12.69
CA GLU A 245 70.75 -20.19 -13.46
C GLU A 245 70.35 -21.53 -14.09
N GLY A 246 70.63 -21.70 -15.38
CA GLY A 246 70.33 -22.92 -16.14
C GLY A 246 69.24 -22.71 -17.19
N GLU A 247 69.67 -22.57 -18.45
CA GLU A 247 68.87 -22.60 -19.69
C GLU A 247 67.89 -21.44 -19.91
N GLY A 248 68.32 -20.43 -20.68
CA GLY A 248 67.39 -19.47 -21.26
C GLY A 248 67.98 -18.16 -21.74
N GLU A 249 69.23 -18.14 -22.21
CA GLU A 249 69.76 -16.98 -22.93
C GLU A 249 68.84 -16.63 -24.11
N GLY A 250 68.32 -17.65 -24.82
CA GLY A 250 67.37 -17.49 -25.92
C GLY A 250 65.96 -16.99 -25.55
N ARG A 251 65.46 -17.22 -24.33
CA ARG A 251 64.09 -16.81 -23.94
C ARG A 251 64.06 -15.41 -23.33
N ARG A 252 65.14 -15.03 -22.62
CA ARG A 252 65.39 -13.64 -22.21
C ARG A 252 65.82 -12.80 -23.41
N SER A 253 66.60 -13.35 -24.35
CA SER A 253 66.90 -12.68 -25.63
C SER A 253 65.62 -12.50 -26.45
N TRP A 254 64.75 -13.50 -26.57
CA TRP A 254 63.48 -13.34 -27.30
C TRP A 254 62.57 -12.26 -26.71
N ARG A 255 62.49 -12.17 -25.37
CA ARG A 255 61.72 -11.11 -24.71
C ARG A 255 62.36 -9.74 -24.92
N ARG A 256 63.69 -9.65 -24.83
CA ARG A 256 64.44 -8.42 -25.06
C ARG A 256 64.35 -7.98 -26.52
N GLU A 257 64.50 -8.90 -27.46
CA GLU A 257 64.37 -8.71 -28.91
C GLU A 257 62.94 -8.30 -29.28
N ARG A 258 61.92 -8.90 -28.67
CA ARG A 258 60.53 -8.44 -28.86
C ARG A 258 60.26 -7.08 -28.23
N LEU A 259 60.85 -6.76 -27.08
CA LEU A 259 60.74 -5.45 -26.47
C LEU A 259 61.41 -4.40 -27.35
N GLU A 260 62.65 -4.66 -27.80
CA GLU A 260 63.40 -3.83 -28.73
C GLU A 260 62.67 -3.69 -30.07
N TYR A 261 62.04 -4.74 -30.58
CA TYR A 261 61.21 -4.67 -31.79
C TYR A 261 59.95 -3.81 -31.59
N VAL A 262 59.25 -3.98 -30.45
CA VAL A 262 58.06 -3.17 -30.15
C VAL A 262 58.43 -1.71 -29.92
N GLU A 263 59.54 -1.43 -29.23
CA GLU A 263 60.06 -0.08 -29.01
C GLU A 263 60.54 0.57 -30.32
N THR A 264 61.26 -0.16 -31.18
CA THR A 264 61.69 0.35 -32.49
C THR A 264 60.51 0.53 -33.45
N ALA A 265 59.53 -0.37 -33.45
CA ALA A 265 58.32 -0.23 -34.26
C ALA A 265 57.44 0.93 -33.78
N ALA A 266 57.30 1.11 -32.47
CA ALA A 266 56.60 2.24 -31.87
C ALA A 266 57.34 3.56 -32.16
N ARG A 267 58.67 3.60 -32.02
CA ARG A 267 59.53 4.73 -32.38
C ARG A 267 59.34 5.12 -33.85
N LYS A 268 59.50 4.15 -34.75
CA LYS A 268 59.34 4.36 -36.21
C LYS A 268 57.91 4.77 -36.61
N HIS A 269 56.90 4.34 -35.87
CA HIS A 269 55.52 4.77 -36.08
C HIS A 269 55.30 6.22 -35.61
N LEU A 270 55.85 6.61 -34.46
CA LEU A 270 55.79 7.98 -33.94
C LEU A 270 56.57 8.97 -34.83
N GLU A 271 57.75 8.58 -35.32
CA GLU A 271 58.50 9.34 -36.33
C GLU A 271 57.70 9.51 -37.63
N ARG A 272 57.10 8.42 -38.14
CA ARG A 272 56.39 8.44 -39.44
C ARG A 272 55.04 9.16 -39.41
N VAL A 273 54.25 8.97 -38.36
CA VAL A 273 52.86 9.49 -38.29
C VAL A 273 52.82 10.86 -37.62
N ARG A 274 53.73 11.13 -36.68
CA ARG A 274 53.70 12.32 -35.83
C ARG A 274 54.87 13.27 -36.06
N GLY A 275 55.88 12.87 -36.85
CA GLY A 275 57.02 13.72 -37.22
C GLY A 275 57.95 14.07 -36.04
N LEU A 276 57.97 13.23 -35.01
CA LEU A 276 58.78 13.44 -33.80
C LEU A 276 60.14 12.78 -34.00
N ASP A 277 61.23 13.55 -33.94
CA ASP A 277 62.58 12.99 -33.88
C ASP A 277 62.84 12.53 -32.43
N LEU A 278 63.14 11.24 -32.24
CA LEU A 278 63.37 10.67 -30.91
C LEU A 278 64.86 10.39 -30.69
N GLY A 279 65.41 10.78 -29.54
CA GLY A 279 66.79 10.50 -29.13
C GLY A 279 67.01 9.02 -28.76
N GLU A 280 68.27 8.64 -28.53
CA GLU A 280 68.68 7.26 -28.22
C GLU A 280 67.94 6.69 -26.99
N ALA A 281 67.58 7.55 -26.03
CA ALA A 281 66.82 7.21 -24.83
C ALA A 281 65.28 7.37 -24.95
N GLY A 282 64.74 7.70 -26.13
CA GLY A 282 63.29 7.89 -26.34
C GLY A 282 62.73 9.26 -25.95
N GLU A 283 63.62 10.23 -25.75
CA GLU A 283 63.27 11.64 -25.54
C GLU A 283 62.82 12.31 -26.85
N VAL A 284 61.78 13.15 -26.78
CA VAL A 284 61.30 13.93 -27.92
C VAL A 284 62.29 15.06 -28.18
N ARG A 285 62.99 14.99 -29.31
CA ARG A 285 63.88 16.03 -29.78
C ARG A 285 63.05 17.06 -30.52
N ASP A 286 62.35 17.91 -29.76
CA ASP A 286 61.71 19.08 -30.33
C ASP A 286 62.81 19.98 -30.89
N GLY A 287 62.77 20.22 -32.19
CA GLY A 287 63.66 21.13 -32.88
C GLY A 287 63.40 22.58 -32.47
N GLU A 288 63.85 22.98 -31.29
CA GLU A 288 63.98 24.37 -30.87
C GLU A 288 65.17 24.49 -29.90
N GLY A 289 66.27 25.01 -30.42
CA GLY A 289 67.52 25.19 -29.68
C GLY A 289 67.50 26.37 -28.72
N GLU A 290 68.27 26.26 -27.65
CA GLU A 290 68.84 27.41 -26.98
C GLU A 290 69.96 27.98 -27.87
N GLY A 291 69.76 29.21 -28.36
CA GLY A 291 70.85 30.15 -28.60
C GLY A 291 71.39 30.27 -30.03
N GLY A 292 70.66 31.01 -30.87
CA GLY A 292 71.30 32.01 -31.73
C GLY A 292 71.06 31.91 -33.23
N GLY A 293 70.10 32.71 -33.73
CA GLY A 293 70.21 33.31 -35.06
C GLY A 293 69.22 32.81 -36.12
N GLY A 294 68.03 33.42 -36.13
CA GLY A 294 67.43 33.94 -37.36
C GLY A 294 66.90 32.97 -38.41
N GLY A 295 65.59 32.73 -38.37
CA GLY A 295 64.76 32.83 -39.58
C GLY A 295 64.66 31.61 -40.49
N GLY A 296 63.63 30.78 -40.23
CA GLY A 296 62.70 30.35 -41.28
C GLY A 296 63.04 29.10 -42.12
N ARG A 297 62.08 28.16 -42.09
CA ARG A 297 61.67 27.22 -43.15
C ARG A 297 62.51 25.95 -43.39
N ARG A 298 61.87 24.83 -43.02
CA ARG A 298 61.80 23.51 -43.70
C ARG A 298 63.12 22.98 -44.28
N GLY A 299 63.78 22.09 -43.54
CA GLY A 299 64.83 21.25 -44.09
C GLY A 299 64.27 20.26 -45.11
N LEU A 300 64.46 20.56 -46.39
CA LEU A 300 64.31 19.65 -47.52
C LEU A 300 65.35 18.54 -47.38
N GLY A 301 64.97 17.29 -47.67
CA GLY A 301 65.91 16.18 -47.66
C GLY A 301 66.99 16.37 -48.72
N GLN A 302 68.23 15.98 -48.44
CA GLN A 302 69.41 16.21 -49.29
C GLN A 302 69.20 15.83 -50.78
N GLY A 303 68.37 14.81 -51.06
CA GLY A 303 67.99 14.43 -52.43
C GLY A 303 66.96 15.33 -53.13
N GLU A 304 66.11 16.06 -52.40
CA GLU A 304 65.23 17.09 -52.98
C GLU A 304 66.03 18.36 -53.33
N VAL A 305 67.12 18.62 -52.60
CA VAL A 305 68.02 19.76 -52.86
C VAL A 305 68.83 19.52 -54.13
N GLU A 306 69.37 18.32 -54.34
CA GLU A 306 70.06 17.97 -55.60
C GLU A 306 69.11 18.03 -56.82
N GLY A 307 67.87 17.55 -56.69
CA GLY A 307 66.87 17.66 -57.76
C GLY A 307 66.47 19.10 -58.08
N LEU A 308 66.37 19.97 -57.07
CA LEU A 308 66.12 21.41 -57.26
C LEU A 308 67.33 22.15 -57.83
N GLU A 309 68.56 21.75 -57.50
CA GLU A 309 69.79 22.31 -58.07
C GLU A 309 69.98 21.90 -59.53
N GLU A 310 69.60 20.69 -59.92
CA GLU A 310 69.59 20.26 -61.33
C GLU A 310 68.54 21.05 -62.13
N VAL A 311 67.32 21.22 -61.60
CA VAL A 311 66.27 22.02 -62.24
C VAL A 311 66.64 23.50 -62.29
N ALA A 312 67.24 24.07 -61.23
CA ALA A 312 67.70 25.45 -61.21
C ALA A 312 68.87 25.68 -62.19
N SER A 313 69.79 24.71 -62.32
CA SER A 313 70.86 24.76 -63.32
C SER A 313 70.32 24.68 -64.75
N SER A 314 69.27 23.88 -64.97
CA SER A 314 68.59 23.79 -66.27
C SER A 314 67.79 25.05 -66.63
N LEU A 315 67.26 25.76 -65.62
CA LEU A 315 66.45 26.97 -65.80
C LEU A 315 67.32 28.24 -65.89
N GLY A 316 68.42 28.30 -65.13
CA GLY A 316 69.40 29.40 -65.13
C GLY A 316 70.22 29.49 -66.42
N ARG A 317 70.25 28.44 -67.25
CA ARG A 317 70.86 28.47 -68.59
C ARG A 317 69.96 29.07 -69.68
N ARG A 318 68.71 29.43 -69.36
CA ARG A 318 67.69 29.86 -70.34
C ARG A 318 67.24 31.32 -70.19
N THR A 319 67.82 32.08 -69.26
CA THR A 319 67.57 33.51 -69.08
C THR A 319 68.90 34.24 -68.90
N GLY A 320 69.57 34.48 -70.03
CA GLY A 320 70.88 35.08 -70.14
C GLY A 320 71.22 35.38 -71.60
N GLU A 321 70.24 35.94 -72.33
CA GLU A 321 70.38 36.78 -73.54
C GLU A 321 69.34 37.91 -73.43
#